data_AF-A0A3D4UGA5-F1
#
_entry.id   AF-A0A3D4UGA5-F1
#
_cell.length_a   1.000
_cell.length_b   1.000
_cell.length_c   1.000
_cell.angle_alpha   90.00
_cell.angle_beta   90.00
_cell.angle_gamma   90.00
#
_symmetry.space_group_name_H-M   'P 1'
#
loop_
_entity.id
_entity.type
_entity.pdbx_description
1 polymer ?
#
loop_
_entity_poly.entity_id
_entity_poly.type
_entity_poly.pdbx_seq_one_letter_code
_entity_poly.pdbx_strand_id
1 'polypeptide(L)'
;QVDVGRLGDEDQVAPSGAINTLESYIGLPALRARHGADDEQELMRFIASLPAEDPTMRALVAGLRVVHAIYVPDTIVLAGGVGLAMEGSGGAIHARVSDGLTTLANPDWSLRFADSLYHAASGAAMLALD
;
A
#
# COMPACT_ATOMS: atom_id res chain seq x y z
N GLN A 1 1.11 -10.87 6.92
CA GLN A 1 0.30 -10.79 5.69
C GLN A 1 -1.10 -10.34 6.08
N VAL A 2 -1.69 -9.37 5.40
CA VAL A 2 -3.04 -8.84 5.74
C VAL A 2 -4.03 -9.40 4.73
N ASP A 3 -5.00 -10.17 5.19
CA ASP A 3 -6.16 -10.57 4.39
C ASP A 3 -7.08 -9.35 4.21
N VAL A 4 -7.46 -9.05 2.97
CA VAL A 4 -8.34 -7.93 2.62
C VAL A 4 -9.65 -8.41 1.99
N GLY A 5 -9.88 -9.72 1.94
CA GLY A 5 -11.03 -10.33 1.28
C GLY A 5 -11.03 -10.13 -0.24
N ARG A 6 -12.03 -10.71 -0.91
CA ARG A 6 -12.19 -10.55 -2.36
C ARG A 6 -12.66 -9.13 -2.68
N LEU A 7 -11.82 -8.38 -3.38
CA LEU A 7 -12.09 -7.05 -3.89
C LEU A 7 -12.08 -7.09 -5.43
N GLY A 8 -13.23 -7.35 -6.03
CA GLY A 8 -13.39 -7.52 -7.48
C GLY A 8 -14.12 -8.83 -7.81
N ASP A 9 -14.12 -9.19 -9.09
CA ASP A 9 -14.89 -10.35 -9.58
C ASP A 9 -14.15 -11.68 -9.35
N GLU A 10 -12.82 -11.64 -9.33
CA GLU A 10 -11.95 -12.80 -9.23
C GLU A 10 -11.01 -12.74 -8.01
N ASP A 11 -10.66 -13.92 -7.50
CA ASP A 11 -9.63 -14.03 -6.46
C ASP A 11 -8.27 -13.57 -6.98
N GLN A 12 -7.55 -12.82 -6.15
CA GLN A 12 -6.17 -12.44 -6.45
C GLN A 12 -5.21 -13.35 -5.72
N VAL A 13 -4.23 -13.89 -6.44
CA VAL A 13 -3.25 -14.84 -5.88
C VAL A 13 -1.87 -14.21 -5.92
N ALA A 14 -1.23 -14.10 -4.76
CA ALA A 14 0.15 -13.63 -4.66
C ALA A 14 1.12 -14.71 -5.19
N PRO A 15 2.37 -14.38 -5.53
CA PRO A 15 3.39 -15.37 -5.91
C PRO A 15 3.62 -16.45 -4.86
N SER A 16 3.35 -16.14 -3.58
CA SER A 16 3.40 -17.08 -2.46
C SER A 16 2.25 -18.09 -2.44
N GLY A 17 1.26 -17.96 -3.32
CA GLY A 17 0.02 -18.76 -3.33
C GLY A 17 -1.07 -18.25 -2.39
N ALA A 18 -0.80 -17.20 -1.62
CA ALA A 18 -1.79 -16.60 -0.74
C ALA A 18 -2.87 -15.86 -1.53
N ILE A 19 -4.12 -15.99 -1.08
CA ILE A 19 -5.30 -15.52 -1.80
C ILE A 19 -5.87 -14.29 -1.10
N ASN A 20 -6.24 -13.27 -1.88
CA ASN A 20 -6.93 -12.06 -1.44
C ASN A 20 -6.23 -11.31 -0.30
N THR A 21 -4.90 -11.35 -0.30
CA THR A 21 -4.08 -10.62 0.66
C THR A 21 -3.66 -9.28 0.09
N LEU A 22 -3.25 -8.33 0.93
CA LEU A 22 -2.77 -7.03 0.46
C LEU A 22 -1.68 -7.19 -0.62
N GLU A 23 -0.74 -8.12 -0.42
CA GLU A 23 0.32 -8.41 -1.39
C GLU A 23 -0.21 -8.90 -2.75
N SER A 24 -1.28 -9.70 -2.78
CA SER A 24 -1.88 -10.15 -4.04
C SER A 24 -2.57 -9.02 -4.81
N TYR A 25 -2.82 -7.87 -4.18
CA TYR A 25 -3.38 -6.70 -4.84
C TYR A 25 -2.32 -5.67 -5.22
N ILE A 26 -1.41 -5.33 -4.30
CA ILE A 26 -0.48 -4.19 -4.43
C ILE A 26 0.97 -4.60 -4.70
N GLY A 27 1.29 -5.90 -4.63
CA GLY A 27 2.64 -6.38 -4.89
C GLY A 27 3.04 -6.15 -6.35
N LEU A 28 4.30 -5.80 -6.60
CA LEU A 28 4.79 -5.56 -7.97
C LEU A 28 4.48 -6.71 -8.95
N PRO A 29 4.66 -8.00 -8.58
CA PRO A 29 4.28 -9.10 -9.48
C PRO A 29 2.79 -9.13 -9.80
N ALA A 30 1.92 -8.84 -8.82
CA ALA A 30 0.48 -8.81 -9.02
C ALA A 30 0.05 -7.64 -9.93
N LEU A 31 0.65 -6.46 -9.72
CA LEU A 31 0.38 -5.29 -10.55
C LEU A 31 0.85 -5.50 -11.99
N ARG A 32 2.04 -6.09 -12.20
CA ARG A 32 2.52 -6.47 -13.54
C ARG A 32 1.57 -7.44 -14.24
N ALA A 33 1.18 -8.51 -13.54
CA ALA A 33 0.28 -9.51 -14.10
C ALA A 33 -1.08 -8.94 -14.51
N ARG A 34 -1.63 -7.99 -13.73
CA ARG A 34 -2.96 -7.40 -13.98
C ARG A 34 -2.94 -6.34 -15.08
N HIS A 35 -1.86 -5.56 -15.17
CA HIS A 35 -1.82 -4.37 -16.01
C HIS A 35 -0.90 -4.51 -17.24
N GLY A 36 -0.21 -5.63 -17.40
CA GLY A 36 0.58 -5.94 -18.59
C GLY A 36 1.77 -5.01 -18.82
N ALA A 37 2.23 -4.32 -17.77
CA ALA A 37 3.37 -3.42 -17.88
C ALA A 37 4.68 -4.22 -17.79
N ASP A 38 5.29 -4.45 -18.95
CA ASP A 38 6.64 -5.04 -19.06
C ASP A 38 7.73 -4.03 -18.67
N ASP A 39 7.42 -2.73 -18.77
CA ASP A 39 8.30 -1.64 -18.37
C ASP A 39 7.98 -1.12 -16.96
N GLU A 40 9.02 -0.89 -16.17
CA GLU A 40 8.88 -0.42 -14.79
C GLU A 40 8.39 1.02 -14.72
N GLN A 41 8.78 1.90 -15.65
CA GLN A 41 8.33 3.30 -15.64
C GLN A 41 6.84 3.40 -16.02
N GLU A 42 6.38 2.58 -16.96
CA GLU A 42 4.97 2.43 -17.28
C GLU A 42 4.17 1.95 -16.06
N LEU A 43 4.66 0.93 -15.37
CA LEU A 43 4.03 0.44 -14.15
C LEU A 43 3.93 1.52 -13.06
N MET A 44 5.00 2.29 -12.83
CA MET A 44 4.97 3.38 -11.84
C MET A 44 4.01 4.50 -12.23
N ARG A 45 3.95 4.87 -13.52
CA ARG A 45 2.98 5.84 -14.02
C ARG A 45 1.55 5.35 -13.84
N PHE A 46 1.31 4.07 -14.10
CA PHE A 46 0.02 3.45 -13.86
C PHE A 46 -0.38 3.54 -12.38
N ILE A 47 0.52 3.11 -11.47
CA ILE A 47 0.30 3.18 -10.01
C ILE A 47 -0.05 4.60 -9.56
N ALA A 48 0.69 5.60 -10.07
CA ALA A 48 0.45 7.00 -9.74
C ALA A 48 -0.92 7.52 -10.19
N SER A 49 -1.55 6.85 -11.16
CA SER A 49 -2.84 7.21 -11.75
C SER A 49 -3.99 6.29 -11.33
N LEU A 50 -3.77 5.39 -10.37
CA LEU A 50 -4.76 4.39 -9.95
C LEU A 50 -6.09 5.05 -9.56
N PRO A 51 -7.21 4.67 -10.20
CA PRO A 51 -8.52 5.14 -9.81
C PRO A 51 -8.86 4.73 -8.37
N ALA A 52 -9.66 5.55 -7.71
CA ALA A 52 -10.04 5.30 -6.32
C ALA A 52 -10.86 4.00 -6.14
N GLU A 53 -11.59 3.59 -7.18
CA GLU A 53 -12.39 2.35 -7.22
C GLU A 53 -11.61 1.12 -7.69
N ASP A 54 -10.35 1.30 -8.10
CA ASP A 54 -9.50 0.17 -8.49
C ASP A 54 -9.36 -0.82 -7.32
N PRO A 55 -9.46 -2.14 -7.56
CA PRO A 55 -9.22 -3.17 -6.55
C PRO A 55 -7.95 -2.98 -5.74
N THR A 56 -6.88 -2.50 -6.37
CA THR A 56 -5.58 -2.19 -5.75
C THR A 56 -5.73 -1.10 -4.68
N MET A 57 -6.42 -0.01 -5.02
CA MET A 57 -6.65 1.11 -4.10
C MET A 57 -7.56 0.69 -2.94
N ARG A 58 -8.62 -0.07 -3.25
CA ARG A 58 -9.53 -0.62 -2.23
C ARG A 58 -8.80 -1.55 -1.26
N ALA A 59 -7.91 -2.40 -1.77
CA ALA A 59 -7.10 -3.30 -0.97
C ALA A 59 -6.15 -2.54 -0.05
N LEU A 60 -5.47 -1.51 -0.56
CA LEU A 60 -4.62 -0.64 0.25
C LEU A 60 -5.41 0.00 1.39
N VAL A 61 -6.55 0.64 1.09
CA VAL A 61 -7.40 1.27 2.10
C VAL A 61 -7.87 0.26 3.14
N ALA A 62 -8.32 -0.93 2.73
CA ALA A 62 -8.73 -2.00 3.64
C ALA A 62 -7.57 -2.45 4.55
N GLY A 63 -6.39 -2.67 3.97
CA GLY A 63 -5.19 -3.06 4.72
C GLY A 63 -4.77 -2.03 5.75
N LEU A 64 -4.79 -0.73 5.39
CA LEU A 64 -4.48 0.36 6.31
C LEU A 64 -5.50 0.47 7.45
N ARG A 65 -6.79 0.24 7.18
CA ARG A 65 -7.82 0.19 8.24
C ARG A 65 -7.59 -0.98 9.20
N VAL A 66 -7.16 -2.15 8.71
CA VAL A 66 -6.75 -3.27 9.59
C VAL A 66 -5.57 -2.88 10.47
N VAL A 67 -4.56 -2.18 9.91
CA VAL A 67 -3.44 -1.65 10.70
C VAL A 67 -3.94 -0.72 11.81
N HIS A 68 -4.87 0.19 11.52
CA HIS A 68 -5.48 1.04 12.54
C HIS A 68 -6.21 0.26 13.64
N ALA A 69 -6.97 -0.78 13.25
CA ALA A 69 -7.72 -1.58 14.20
C ALA A 69 -6.82 -2.37 15.17
N ILE A 70 -5.60 -2.72 14.75
CA ILE A 70 -4.66 -3.52 15.55
C ILE A 70 -3.67 -2.65 16.32
N TYR A 71 -3.10 -1.63 15.68
CA TYR A 71 -1.93 -0.93 16.19
C TYR A 71 -2.19 0.53 16.61
N VAL A 72 -3.32 1.12 16.21
CA VAL A 72 -3.67 2.53 16.50
C VAL A 72 -2.49 3.50 16.27
N PRO A 73 -1.88 3.51 15.06
CA PRO A 73 -0.66 4.27 14.84
C PRO A 73 -0.92 5.79 14.78
N ASP A 74 0.06 6.57 15.28
CA ASP A 74 0.10 8.03 15.06
C ASP A 74 0.55 8.40 13.64
N THR A 75 1.36 7.54 13.02
CA THR A 75 1.89 7.77 11.67
C THR A 75 2.02 6.46 10.93
N ILE A 76 1.55 6.44 9.68
CA ILE A 76 1.77 5.37 8.72
C ILE A 76 2.68 5.91 7.63
N VAL A 77 3.75 5.19 7.31
CA VAL A 77 4.66 5.52 6.22
C VAL A 77 4.54 4.48 5.12
N LEU A 78 4.19 4.92 3.91
CA LEU A 78 4.25 4.08 2.71
C LEU A 78 5.66 4.20 2.10
N ALA A 79 6.43 3.13 2.25
CA ALA A 79 7.81 3.04 1.76
C ALA A 79 7.93 2.12 0.54
N GLY A 80 9.09 2.16 -0.12
CA GLY A 80 9.37 1.39 -1.33
C GLY A 80 8.79 2.02 -2.60
N GLY A 81 9.10 1.44 -3.76
CA GLY A 81 8.76 2.01 -5.07
C GLY A 81 7.25 2.22 -5.28
N VAL A 82 6.42 1.27 -4.86
CA VAL A 82 4.95 1.40 -4.94
C VAL A 82 4.44 2.53 -4.05
N GLY A 83 4.93 2.61 -2.81
CA GLY A 83 4.55 3.68 -1.89
C GLY A 83 4.89 5.05 -2.45
N LEU A 84 6.13 5.23 -2.92
CA LEU A 84 6.59 6.47 -3.56
C LEU A 84 5.74 6.86 -4.77
N ALA A 85 5.43 5.90 -5.65
CA ALA A 85 4.60 6.17 -6.83
C ALA A 85 3.17 6.63 -6.46
N MET A 86 2.69 6.30 -5.26
CA MET A 86 1.36 6.68 -4.77
C MET A 86 1.32 8.04 -4.05
N GLU A 87 2.43 8.76 -3.91
CA GLU A 87 2.48 10.02 -3.14
C GLU A 87 1.43 11.04 -3.61
N GLY A 88 1.24 11.19 -4.92
CA GLY A 88 0.22 12.08 -5.50
C GLY A 88 -1.22 11.75 -5.12
N SER A 89 -1.47 10.50 -4.70
CA SER A 89 -2.79 10.02 -4.22
C SER A 89 -2.92 10.07 -2.70
N GLY A 90 -1.92 10.57 -1.97
CA GLY A 90 -1.86 10.54 -0.50
C GLY A 90 -3.07 11.16 0.19
N GLY A 91 -3.53 12.33 -0.27
CA GLY A 91 -4.71 12.98 0.29
C GLY A 91 -5.98 12.14 0.12
N ALA A 92 -6.16 11.51 -1.05
CA ALA A 92 -7.30 10.63 -1.32
C ALA A 92 -7.23 9.33 -0.51
N ILE A 93 -6.05 8.73 -0.39
CA ILE A 93 -5.82 7.54 0.44
C ILE A 93 -6.16 7.86 1.90
N HIS A 94 -5.61 8.94 2.45
CA HIS A 94 -5.85 9.36 3.83
C HIS A 94 -7.34 9.58 4.12
N ALA A 95 -8.03 10.32 3.24
CA ALA A 95 -9.46 10.58 3.38
C ALA A 95 -10.27 9.28 3.37
N ARG A 96 -10.00 8.38 2.41
CA ARG A 96 -10.70 7.08 2.32
C ARG A 96 -10.41 6.18 3.51
N VAL A 97 -9.17 6.12 4.00
CA VAL A 97 -8.86 5.34 5.21
C VAL A 97 -9.69 5.88 6.37
N SER A 98 -9.64 7.19 6.60
CA SER A 98 -10.31 7.88 7.71
C SER A 98 -11.83 7.70 7.74
N ASP A 99 -12.49 7.70 6.57
CA ASP A 99 -13.95 7.56 6.44
C ASP A 99 -14.53 6.25 7.03
N GLY A 100 -13.71 5.22 7.23
CA GLY A 100 -14.15 3.93 7.78
C GLY A 100 -13.40 3.48 9.02
N LEU A 101 -12.72 4.40 9.71
CA LEU A 101 -12.09 4.08 10.99
C LEU A 101 -13.11 4.02 12.12
N THR A 102 -12.89 3.11 13.07
CA THR A 102 -13.69 3.02 14.29
C THR A 102 -13.29 4.13 15.26
N THR A 103 -14.09 4.37 16.30
CA THR A 103 -13.78 5.35 17.36
C THR A 103 -12.53 5.05 18.17
N LEU A 104 -11.92 3.87 17.99
CA LEU A 104 -10.65 3.50 18.61
C LEU A 104 -9.44 4.05 17.87
N ALA A 105 -9.58 4.44 16.60
CA ALA A 105 -8.46 4.96 15.83
C ALA A 105 -8.09 6.38 16.27
N ASN A 106 -6.79 6.71 16.21
CA ASN A 106 -6.33 8.07 16.42
C ASN A 106 -6.88 8.99 15.31
N PRO A 107 -7.69 10.02 15.62
CA PRO A 107 -8.22 10.95 14.60
C PRO A 107 -7.16 11.87 13.99
N ASP A 108 -6.03 12.06 14.68
CA ASP A 108 -4.93 12.95 14.30
C ASP A 108 -3.74 12.19 13.68
N TRP A 109 -3.96 10.95 13.24
CA TRP A 109 -2.93 10.17 12.56
C TRP A 109 -2.46 10.85 11.26
N SER A 110 -1.23 10.55 10.84
CA SER A 110 -0.70 11.06 9.57
C SER A 110 -0.30 9.95 8.59
N LEU A 111 -0.57 10.18 7.31
CA LEU A 111 -0.04 9.38 6.22
C LEU A 111 1.18 10.10 5.63
N ARG A 112 2.32 9.41 5.59
CA ARG A 112 3.56 9.90 4.99
C ARG A 112 4.05 8.93 3.91
N PHE A 113 4.90 9.44 3.06
CA PHE A 113 5.59 8.68 2.03
C PHE A 113 7.08 8.73 2.32
N ALA A 114 7.79 7.68 1.91
CA ALA A 114 9.25 7.73 1.89
C ALA A 114 9.72 8.89 1.00
N ASP A 115 10.93 9.39 1.26
CA ASP A 115 11.63 10.38 0.44
C ASP A 115 12.81 9.77 -0.35
N SER A 116 13.01 8.46 -0.24
CA SER A 116 14.15 7.75 -0.83
C SER A 116 13.82 6.28 -1.10
N LEU A 117 14.41 5.73 -2.16
CA LEU A 117 14.38 4.29 -2.45
C LEU A 117 15.39 3.50 -1.60
N TYR A 118 16.35 4.19 -0.98
CA TYR A 118 17.50 3.57 -0.31
C TYR A 118 17.32 3.41 1.20
N HIS A 119 16.10 3.57 1.73
CA HIS A 119 15.82 3.46 3.16
C HIS A 119 16.32 2.14 3.78
N ALA A 120 16.23 1.03 3.06
CA ALA A 120 16.77 -0.26 3.52
C ALA A 120 18.30 -0.24 3.65
N ALA A 121 19.01 0.34 2.66
CA ALA A 121 20.46 0.45 2.69
C ALA A 121 20.93 1.44 3.78
N SER A 122 20.24 2.58 3.91
CA SER A 122 20.49 3.55 4.99
C SER A 122 20.26 2.91 6.36
N GLY A 123 19.18 2.15 6.53
CA GLY A 123 18.88 1.38 7.74
C GLY A 123 19.99 0.40 8.11
N ALA A 124 20.47 -0.38 7.14
CA ALA A 124 21.58 -1.30 7.34
C ALA A 124 22.88 -0.59 7.72
N ALA A 125 23.17 0.56 7.09
CA ALA A 125 24.35 1.36 7.41
C ALA A 125 24.28 1.95 8.84
N MET A 126 23.12 2.44 9.28
CA MET A 126 22.93 2.92 10.66
C MET A 126 23.16 1.80 11.68
N LEU A 127 22.58 0.62 11.46
CA LEU A 127 22.73 -0.53 12.36
C LEU A 127 24.16 -1.07 12.42
N ALA A 128 24.96 -0.87 11.37
CA ALA A 128 26.37 -1.27 11.36
C ALA A 128 27.28 -0.33 12.16
N LEU A 129 26.78 0.85 12.53
CA LEU A 129 27.48 1.84 13.35
C LEU A 129 27.16 1.71 14.85
N ASP A 130 26.14 0.91 15.20
CA ASP A 130 25.76 0.54 16.57
C ASP A 130 26.56 -0.68 17.07
#